data_AF-A0A1Q8E673-F1
#
_entry.id   AF-A0A1Q8E673-F1
#
_cell.length_a   1.000
_cell.length_b   1.000
_cell.length_c   1.000
_cell.angle_alpha   90.00
_cell.angle_beta   90.00
_cell.angle_gamma   90.00
#
_symmetry.space_group_name_H-M   'P 1'
#
loop_
_entity.id
_entity.type
_entity.pdbx_description
1 polymer ?
#
loop_
_entity_poly.entity_id
_entity_poly.type
_entity_poly.pdbx_seq_one_letter_code
_entity_poly.pdbx_strand_id
1 'polypeptide(L)' 'MKQFIIDSLDDETCTITISFTNGDKVTFFQIYEKYTEHDNFMDLVEMNTDYRHLVNLEQVAHIRLNV' A
#
# COMPACT_ATOMS: atom_id res chain seq x y z
N MET A 1 8.12 -3.99 6.11
CA MET A 1 6.88 -3.90 5.32
C MET A 1 6.84 -2.65 4.45
N LYS A 2 7.04 -1.47 5.04
CA LYS A 2 7.14 -0.17 4.33
C LYS A 2 8.06 -0.21 3.09
N GLN A 3 9.31 -0.66 3.26
CA GLN A 3 10.27 -0.76 2.16
C GLN A 3 9.79 -1.69 1.04
N PHE A 4 9.20 -2.84 1.37
CA PHE A 4 8.65 -3.76 0.38
C PHE A 4 7.56 -3.11 -0.48
N ILE A 5 6.68 -2.29 0.11
CA ILE A 5 5.66 -1.53 -0.64
C ILE A 5 6.32 -0.51 -1.57
N ILE A 6 7.33 0.21 -1.06
CA ILE A 6 8.11 1.18 -1.85
C ILE A 6 8.75 0.53 -3.06
N ASP A 7 9.47 -0.58 -2.85
CA ASP A 7 10.16 -1.30 -3.92
C ASP A 7 9.17 -1.90 -4.92
N SER A 8 8.01 -2.38 -4.44
CA SER A 8 6.99 -3.02 -5.28
C SER A 8 6.24 -2.05 -6.18
N LEU A 9 6.08 -0.79 -5.75
CA LEU A 9 5.34 0.25 -6.48
C LEU A 9 6.26 1.29 -7.13
N ASP A 10 7.57 1.03 -7.18
CA ASP A 10 8.53 1.83 -7.94
C ASP A 10 8.39 1.60 -9.47
N ASP A 11 7.89 0.41 -9.85
CA ASP A 11 7.49 0.08 -11.22
C ASP A 11 6.01 0.45 -11.45
N GLU A 12 5.75 1.36 -12.39
CA GLU A 12 4.40 1.86 -12.73
C GLU A 12 3.43 0.77 -13.22
N THR A 13 3.92 -0.41 -13.57
CA THR A 13 3.09 -1.54 -14.01
C THR A 13 2.67 -2.47 -12.87
N CYS A 14 3.34 -2.40 -11.72
CA CYS A 14 3.09 -3.28 -10.60
C CYS A 14 1.93 -2.76 -9.74
N THR A 15 1.15 -3.68 -9.18
CA THR A 15 0.18 -3.36 -8.13
C THR A 15 0.35 -4.28 -6.94
N ILE A 16 -0.07 -3.83 -5.77
CA ILE A 16 -0.07 -4.66 -4.57
C ILE A 16 -1.48 -4.81 -4.04
N THR A 17 -1.85 -6.00 -3.58
CA THR A 17 -3.07 -6.19 -2.79
C THR A 17 -2.67 -6.33 -1.33
N ILE A 18 -3.18 -5.43 -0.48
CA ILE A 18 -3.00 -5.47 0.97
C ILE A 18 -4.24 -6.10 1.57
N SER A 19 -4.04 -7.14 2.39
CA SER A 19 -5.09 -7.68 3.26
C SER A 19 -4.89 -7.14 4.67
N PHE A 20 -5.93 -6.53 5.23
CA PHE A 20 -5.93 -5.94 6.56
C PHE A 20 -6.36 -6.95 7.64
N THR A 21 -6.03 -6.65 8.89
CA THR A 21 -6.38 -7.47 10.07
C THR A 21 -7.89 -7.61 10.27
N ASN A 22 -8.69 -6.65 9.79
CA ASN A 22 -10.15 -6.70 9.82
C ASN A 22 -10.75 -7.60 8.70
N GLY A 23 -9.92 -8.14 7.80
CA GLY A 23 -10.34 -8.99 6.68
C GLY A 23 -10.55 -8.26 5.36
N ASP A 24 -10.52 -6.92 5.35
CA ASP A 24 -10.65 -6.12 4.13
C ASP A 24 -9.43 -6.31 3.22
N LYS A 25 -9.65 -6.12 1.92
CA LYS A 25 -8.62 -6.24 0.89
C LYS A 25 -8.73 -5.09 -0.08
N VAL A 26 -7.63 -4.38 -0.29
CA VAL A 26 -7.56 -3.25 -1.21
C VAL A 26 -6.34 -3.41 -2.10
N THR A 27 -6.49 -3.11 -3.38
CA THR A 27 -5.40 -3.13 -4.35
C THR A 27 -4.92 -1.70 -4.59
N PHE A 28 -3.62 -1.47 -4.51
CA PHE A 28 -2.98 -0.17 -4.68
C PHE A 28 -1.99 -0.23 -5.85
N PHE A 29 -1.88 0.88 -6.58
CA PHE A 29 -0.97 1.00 -7.73
C PHE A 29 0.04 2.13 -7.58
N GLN A 30 -0.11 3.00 -6.57
CA GLN A 30 0.76 4.15 -6.40
C GLN A 30 0.92 4.52 -4.93
N ILE A 31 2.11 5.02 -4.59
CA ILE A 31 2.40 5.68 -3.32
C ILE A 31 2.27 7.19 -3.53
N TYR A 32 1.41 7.84 -2.73
CA TYR A 32 1.24 9.29 -2.76
C TYR A 32 2.23 9.99 -1.81
N GLU A 33 2.33 9.51 -0.57
CA GLU A 33 3.22 10.07 0.46
C GLU A 33 3.79 8.93 1.32
N LYS A 34 5.11 9.00 1.59
CA LYS A 34 5.84 7.98 2.34
C LYS A 34 5.96 8.33 3.83
N TYR A 35 5.77 9.57 4.25
CA TYR A 35 5.94 10.04 5.63
C TYR A 35 7.24 9.53 6.27
N THR A 36 8.38 10.12 5.93
CA THR A 36 9.71 9.68 6.41
C THR A 36 9.88 9.75 7.93
N GLU A 37 9.09 10.57 8.62
CA GLU A 37 9.12 10.71 10.08
C GLU A 37 8.19 9.70 10.80
N HIS A 38 7.37 8.96 10.05
CA HIS A 38 6.39 8.01 10.58
C HIS A 38 6.48 6.65 9.87
N ASP A 39 7.24 5.72 10.45
CA ASP A 39 7.52 4.41 9.85
C ASP A 39 6.30 3.51 9.62
N ASN A 40 5.19 3.76 10.32
CA ASN A 40 3.99 2.94 10.27
C ASN A 40 2.89 3.50 9.35
N PHE A 41 3.06 4.69 8.78
CA PHE A 41 2.04 5.31 7.94
C PHE A 41 2.53 5.51 6.51
N MET A 42 1.59 5.42 5.56
CA MET A 42 1.82 5.70 4.15
C MET A 42 0.49 6.06 3.49
N ASP A 43 0.50 7.01 2.56
CA ASP A 43 -0.65 7.27 1.68
C ASP A 43 -0.52 6.43 0.40
N LEU A 44 -1.53 5.60 0.14
CA LEU A 44 -1.62 4.76 -1.05
C LEU A 44 -2.85 5.12 -1.89
N VAL A 45 -2.73 4.99 -3.21
CA VAL A 45 -3.83 5.22 -4.15
C VAL A 45 -4.41 3.88 -4.61
N GLU A 46 -5.72 3.71 -4.41
CA GLU A 46 -6.44 2.48 -4.71
C GLU A 46 -6.68 2.32 -6.22
N MET A 47 -6.42 1.14 -6.76
CA MET A 47 -6.59 0.81 -8.17
C MET A 47 -8.04 0.92 -8.63
N ASN A 48 -8.25 1.43 -9.84
CA ASN A 48 -9.57 1.71 -10.45
C ASN A 48 -10.40 2.76 -9.70
N THR A 49 -9.81 3.45 -8.74
CA THR A 49 -10.40 4.60 -8.04
C THR A 49 -9.36 5.72 -7.95
N ASP A 50 -9.79 6.92 -7.60
CA ASP A 50 -8.87 8.01 -7.22
C ASP A 50 -8.82 8.19 -5.69
N TYR A 51 -9.23 7.17 -4.94
CA TYR A 51 -9.25 7.24 -3.49
C TYR A 51 -7.85 7.09 -2.92
N ARG A 52 -7.52 8.03 -2.03
CA ARG A 52 -6.30 8.04 -1.25
C ARG A 52 -6.59 7.49 0.13
N HIS A 53 -5.80 6.53 0.54
CA HIS A 53 -5.94 5.85 1.81
C HIS A 53 -4.72 6.14 2.67
N LEU A 54 -4.94 6.72 3.85
CA LEU A 54 -3.92 6.76 4.90
C LEU A 54 -3.84 5.37 5.54
N VAL A 55 -2.84 4.61 5.14
CA VAL A 55 -2.66 3.22 5.56
C VAL A 55 -1.79 3.14 6.81
N ASN A 56 -2.32 2.53 7.88
CA ASN A 56 -1.52 2.10 9.02
C ASN A 56 -0.97 0.68 8.77
N LEU A 57 0.35 0.59 8.61
CA LEU A 57 1.07 -0.65 8.33
C LEU A 57 1.00 -1.67 9.48
N GLU A 58 0.69 -1.25 10.71
CA GLU A 58 0.46 -2.18 11.83
C GLU A 58 -0.85 -2.98 11.69
N GLN A 59 -1.78 -2.51 10.85
CA GLN A 59 -3.05 -3.20 10.57
C GLN A 59 -2.97 -4.09 9.33
N VAL A 60 -1.78 -4.26 8.75
CA VAL A 60 -1.58 -5.11 7.58
C VAL A 60 -1.31 -6.54 8.02
N ALA A 61 -2.15 -7.47 7.58
CA ALA A 61 -1.96 -8.89 7.84
C ALA A 61 -0.99 -9.53 6.83
N HIS A 62 -1.13 -9.23 5.53
CA HIS A 62 -0.15 -9.62 4.51
C HIS A 62 -0.30 -8.77 3.23
N ILE A 63 0.73 -8.81 2.38
CA ILE A 63 0.77 -8.10 1.10
C ILE A 63 1.06 -9.12 0.00
N ARG A 64 0.34 -9.03 -1.12
CA ARG A 64 0.59 -9.79 -2.34
C ARG A 64 0.99 -8.83 -3.46
N LEU A 65 2.15 -9.08 -4.07
CA LEU A 65 2.54 -8.42 -5.32
C LEU A 65 1.73 -9.03 -6.48
N ASN A 66 1.12 -8.19 -7.31
CA ASN A 66 0.45 -8.59 -8.54
C ASN A 66 1.36 -8.17 -9.71
N VAL A 67 1.83 -9.17 -10.46
CA VAL A 67 2.68 -9.04 -11.65
C VAL A 67 1.88 -9.48 -12.88
#